data_AF-A0AAD6J7D8-F1
#
_entry.id   AF-A0AAD6J7D8-F1
#
_cell.length_a   1.000
_cell.length_b   1.000
_cell.length_c   1.000
_cell.angle_alpha   90.00
_cell.angle_beta   90.00
_cell.angle_gamma   90.00
#
_symmetry.space_group_name_H-M   'P 1'
#
loop_
_entity.id
_entity.type
_entity.pdbx_description
1 polymer ?
#
loop_
_entity_poly.entity_id
_entity_poly.type
_entity_poly.pdbx_seq_one_letter_code
_entity_poly.pdbx_strand_id
1 'polypeptide(L)'
;MELTRLGQSRTLFFRQTTSPTDGSTATMITIDNYANLVAAFSDLLLVSIHVILFEREIYPPSLFIAARKYNHPVRQARHPRVCQWIQDAVNACTEELLKCTVDLIAINILSPANKPLERFVFDVSAFPVVAPSDLHSPFVYIPAHDTTTNTGSPTIPDSQDASVTGGISTIDLEEQLRAVLTKLSYASVKLGKLPEECTFSVSMELKKDSPAPEGNPPVWVAAEYQGTTTGPRRQQAPSQRAAETSRTIPVRSLALGAMALETWIEEAVGKQELVRS
;
A
#
# COMPACT_ATOMS: atom_id res chain seq x y z
N MET A 1 -35.14 19.58 5.88
CA MET A 1 -33.98 19.21 6.71
C MET A 1 -33.68 17.74 6.42
N GLU A 2 -32.90 17.44 5.38
CA GLU A 2 -32.19 16.16 5.24
C GLU A 2 -31.16 16.31 4.11
N LEU A 3 -29.92 16.59 4.50
CA LEU A 3 -28.72 16.41 3.69
C LEU A 3 -28.29 14.96 3.93
N THR A 4 -28.49 14.07 2.96
CA THR A 4 -27.99 12.70 3.06
C THR A 4 -27.05 12.43 1.89
N ARG A 5 -25.80 12.91 2.03
CA ARG A 5 -24.66 12.48 1.21
C ARG A 5 -24.37 11.01 1.51
N LEU A 6 -24.70 10.11 0.59
CA LEU A 6 -24.10 8.77 0.56
C LEU A 6 -22.71 8.87 -0.07
N GLY A 7 -21.70 8.66 0.76
CA GLY A 7 -20.33 8.44 0.32
C GLY A 7 -20.14 7.04 -0.22
N GLN A 8 -19.69 6.91 -1.46
CA GLN A 8 -19.19 5.66 -2.01
C GLN A 8 -17.66 5.76 -2.09
N SER A 9 -16.96 4.90 -1.34
CA SER A 9 -15.52 4.66 -1.54
C SER A 9 -15.35 3.96 -2.90
N ARG A 10 -14.45 4.47 -3.75
CA ARG A 10 -14.23 3.94 -5.10
C ARG A 10 -12.97 3.07 -5.07
N THR A 11 -13.16 1.76 -5.16
CA THR A 11 -12.06 0.79 -5.30
C THR A 11 -11.75 0.56 -6.78
N LEU A 12 -10.47 0.47 -7.13
CA LEU A 12 -10.01 0.26 -8.51
C LEU A 12 -8.97 -0.88 -8.57
N PHE A 13 -8.85 -1.54 -9.72
CA PHE A 13 -7.90 -2.62 -10.03
C PHE A 13 -6.90 -2.23 -11.12
N PHE A 14 -5.67 -2.72 -11.01
CA PHE A 14 -4.62 -2.51 -12.01
C PHE A 14 -4.73 -3.53 -13.16
N ARG A 15 -4.68 -3.07 -14.42
CA ARG A 15 -4.76 -3.92 -15.62
C ARG A 15 -3.37 -4.35 -16.10
N GLN A 16 -3.18 -5.64 -16.39
CA GLN A 16 -1.94 -6.20 -16.93
C GLN A 16 -1.65 -5.70 -18.36
N THR A 17 -0.50 -5.07 -18.56
CA THR A 17 0.08 -4.74 -19.89
C THR A 17 1.54 -5.20 -19.96
N THR A 18 2.09 -5.42 -21.16
CA THR A 18 3.40 -6.06 -21.36
C THR A 18 4.44 -5.15 -22.03
N SER A 19 5.70 -5.26 -21.56
CA SER A 19 7.01 -4.93 -22.20
C SER A 19 7.53 -3.46 -22.13
N PRO A 20 8.85 -3.19 -22.28
CA PRO A 20 9.95 -3.60 -21.38
C PRO A 20 10.97 -2.48 -21.01
N THR A 21 11.84 -2.79 -20.03
CA THR A 21 13.31 -2.48 -19.89
C THR A 21 13.79 -1.49 -18.81
N ASP A 22 14.59 -2.07 -17.91
CA ASP A 22 15.92 -1.67 -17.40
C ASP A 22 16.12 -1.21 -15.95
N GLY A 23 17.28 -1.62 -15.42
CA GLY A 23 17.62 -1.76 -14.01
C GLY A 23 18.00 -0.48 -13.27
N SER A 24 17.99 -0.59 -11.93
CA SER A 24 18.21 0.54 -11.02
C SER A 24 19.20 0.21 -9.91
N THR A 25 20.09 1.18 -9.66
CA THR A 25 21.04 1.27 -8.55
C THR A 25 20.35 1.77 -7.28
N ALA A 26 20.66 1.17 -6.13
CA ALA A 26 20.03 1.51 -4.85
C ALA A 26 20.49 2.90 -4.37
N THR A 27 19.56 3.85 -4.32
CA THR A 27 19.75 5.19 -3.74
C THR A 27 19.28 5.16 -2.29
N MET A 28 20.03 5.74 -1.35
CA MET A 28 19.56 5.88 0.04
C MET A 28 18.40 6.90 0.09
N ILE A 29 17.23 6.48 0.59
CA ILE A 29 16.03 7.32 0.69
C ILE A 29 15.88 7.82 2.12
N THR A 30 15.89 9.14 2.32
CA THR A 30 15.50 9.81 3.56
C THR A 30 14.03 10.23 3.47
N ILE A 31 13.27 10.20 4.57
CA ILE A 31 11.91 10.76 4.59
C ILE A 31 11.98 12.21 5.07
N ASP A 32 12.28 13.10 4.14
CA ASP A 32 12.41 14.54 4.34
C ASP A 32 11.32 15.33 3.59
N ASN A 33 10.66 14.74 2.59
CA ASN A 33 9.53 15.31 1.86
C ASN A 33 8.53 14.20 1.45
N TYR A 34 7.39 14.59 0.88
CA TYR A 34 6.34 13.64 0.51
C TYR A 34 6.74 12.73 -0.65
N ALA A 35 7.45 13.24 -1.66
CA ALA A 35 7.91 12.43 -2.77
C ALA A 35 8.82 11.28 -2.30
N ASN A 36 9.73 11.55 -1.36
CA ASN A 36 10.61 10.56 -0.78
C ASN A 36 9.88 9.59 0.17
N LEU A 37 8.86 10.04 0.88
CA LEU A 37 7.95 9.18 1.63
C LEU A 37 7.27 8.17 0.70
N VAL A 38 6.69 8.64 -0.41
CA VAL A 38 6.05 7.79 -1.40
C VAL A 38 7.07 6.83 -2.02
N ALA A 39 8.27 7.28 -2.35
CA ALA A 39 9.34 6.42 -2.86
C ALA A 39 9.72 5.30 -1.88
N ALA A 40 9.87 5.61 -0.59
CA ALA A 40 10.15 4.63 0.45
C ALA A 40 9.00 3.60 0.61
N PHE A 41 7.75 4.06 0.56
CA PHE A 41 6.59 3.17 0.59
C PHE A 41 6.50 2.29 -0.67
N SER A 42 6.75 2.84 -1.86
CA SER A 42 6.73 2.07 -3.11
C SER A 42 7.81 0.99 -3.14
N ASP A 43 8.99 1.25 -2.59
CA ASP A 43 10.06 0.25 -2.42
C ASP A 43 9.65 -0.86 -1.42
N LEU A 44 8.97 -0.51 -0.32
CA LEU A 44 8.37 -1.49 0.58
C LEU A 44 7.30 -2.34 -0.13
N LEU A 45 6.40 -1.70 -0.89
CA LEU A 45 5.31 -2.38 -1.59
C LEU A 45 5.83 -3.35 -2.64
N LEU A 46 6.82 -2.93 -3.44
CA LEU A 46 7.52 -3.76 -4.43
C LEU A 46 8.03 -5.07 -3.81
N VAL A 47 8.81 -4.94 -2.74
CA VAL A 47 9.40 -6.11 -2.06
C VAL A 47 8.35 -6.94 -1.36
N SER A 48 7.33 -6.31 -0.78
CA SER A 48 6.20 -7.00 -0.15
C SER A 48 5.44 -7.88 -1.15
N ILE A 49 5.18 -7.39 -2.37
CA ILE A 49 4.51 -8.20 -3.41
C ILE A 49 5.36 -9.44 -3.73
N HIS A 50 6.66 -9.30 -3.95
CA HIS A 50 7.54 -10.44 -4.20
C HIS A 50 7.53 -11.47 -3.05
N VAL A 51 7.59 -10.99 -1.80
CA VAL A 51 7.53 -11.84 -0.60
C VAL A 51 6.18 -12.56 -0.51
N ILE A 52 5.06 -11.86 -0.69
CA ILE A 52 3.71 -12.45 -0.65
C ILE A 52 3.57 -13.55 -1.71
N LEU A 53 3.99 -13.28 -2.96
CA LEU A 53 3.89 -14.26 -4.05
C LEU A 53 4.69 -15.54 -3.78
N PHE A 54 5.84 -15.42 -3.11
CA PHE A 54 6.64 -16.57 -2.70
C PHE A 54 6.01 -17.33 -1.54
N GLU A 55 5.69 -16.65 -0.43
CA GLU A 55 5.20 -17.29 0.81
C GLU A 55 3.79 -17.87 0.66
N ARG A 56 3.03 -17.39 -0.32
CA ARG A 56 1.70 -17.92 -0.67
C ARG A 56 1.73 -18.88 -1.84
N GLU A 57 2.92 -19.23 -2.34
CA GLU A 57 3.13 -20.21 -3.42
C GLU A 57 2.30 -19.92 -4.69
N ILE A 58 2.04 -18.63 -4.98
CA ILE A 58 1.32 -18.21 -6.20
C ILE A 58 2.13 -18.56 -7.46
N TYR A 59 3.45 -18.57 -7.31
CA TYR A 59 4.37 -19.07 -8.30
C TYR A 59 5.30 -20.12 -7.68
N PRO A 60 5.76 -21.14 -8.43
CA PRO A 60 6.67 -22.15 -7.92
C PRO A 60 7.96 -21.54 -7.34
N PRO A 61 8.54 -22.11 -6.27
CA PRO A 61 9.77 -21.61 -5.66
C PRO A 61 10.97 -21.52 -6.63
N SER A 62 10.99 -22.33 -7.69
CA SER A 62 12.02 -22.30 -8.74
C SER A 62 12.04 -20.99 -9.56
N LEU A 63 10.95 -20.21 -9.53
CA LEU A 63 10.85 -18.88 -10.13
C LEU A 63 11.31 -17.75 -9.20
N PHE A 64 11.90 -18.08 -8.05
CA PHE A 64 12.44 -17.10 -7.13
C PHE A 64 13.92 -17.34 -6.82
N ILE A 65 14.63 -16.24 -6.60
CA ILE A 65 16.02 -16.25 -6.13
C ILE A 65 16.09 -15.65 -4.73
N ALA A 66 17.09 -16.08 -3.95
CA ALA A 66 17.40 -15.43 -2.70
C ALA A 66 18.02 -14.05 -2.98
N ALA A 67 17.50 -13.03 -2.32
CA ALA A 67 17.99 -11.65 -2.39
C ALA A 67 18.03 -11.05 -0.98
N ARG A 68 18.51 -9.81 -0.86
CA ARG A 68 18.55 -9.08 0.41
C ARG A 68 18.06 -7.65 0.20
N LYS A 69 17.13 -7.20 1.03
CA LYS A 69 16.65 -5.80 1.07
C LYS A 69 16.44 -5.37 2.51
N TYR A 70 16.79 -4.12 2.86
CA TYR A 70 16.72 -3.60 4.24
C TYR A 70 17.46 -4.51 5.24
N ASN A 71 18.58 -5.09 4.81
CA ASN A 71 19.32 -6.09 5.57
C ASN A 71 18.50 -7.35 5.96
N HIS A 72 17.40 -7.63 5.26
CA HIS A 72 16.50 -8.78 5.44
C HIS A 72 16.61 -9.75 4.26
N PRO A 73 16.71 -11.07 4.48
CA PRO A 73 16.61 -12.05 3.40
C PRO A 73 15.21 -12.01 2.81
N VAL A 74 15.11 -11.85 1.49
CA VAL A 74 13.85 -11.84 0.75
C VAL A 74 13.91 -12.78 -0.44
N ARG A 75 12.74 -13.10 -0.99
CA ARG A 75 12.61 -13.88 -2.22
C ARG A 75 12.16 -12.96 -3.33
N GLN A 76 12.95 -12.88 -4.39
CA GLN A 76 12.66 -12.04 -5.55
C GLN A 76 12.28 -12.94 -6.73
N ALA A 77 11.18 -12.61 -7.40
CA ALA A 77 10.82 -13.30 -8.63
C ALA A 77 11.90 -13.04 -9.69
N ARG A 78 12.20 -14.04 -10.52
CA ARG A 78 13.18 -13.93 -11.61
C ARG A 78 12.54 -13.92 -12.99
N HIS A 79 11.26 -14.25 -13.10
CA HIS A 79 10.57 -14.33 -14.38
C HIS A 79 10.31 -12.91 -14.90
N PRO A 80 10.86 -12.51 -16.06
CA PRO A 80 10.84 -11.11 -16.50
C PRO A 80 9.44 -10.48 -16.57
N ARG A 81 8.44 -11.25 -17.04
CA ARG A 81 7.06 -10.74 -17.11
C ARG A 81 6.42 -10.51 -15.75
N VAL A 82 6.77 -11.31 -14.74
CA VAL A 82 6.24 -11.14 -13.39
C VAL A 82 6.90 -9.92 -12.76
N CYS A 83 8.22 -9.78 -12.88
CA CYS A 83 8.93 -8.61 -12.36
C CYS A 83 8.44 -7.31 -13.01
N GLN A 84 8.27 -7.30 -14.33
CA GLN A 84 7.73 -6.13 -15.05
C GLN A 84 6.33 -5.78 -14.55
N TRP A 85 5.44 -6.77 -14.42
CA TRP A 85 4.08 -6.54 -13.96
C TRP A 85 4.05 -5.92 -12.55
N ILE A 86 4.88 -6.45 -11.63
CA ILE A 86 4.96 -5.93 -10.26
C ILE A 86 5.46 -4.48 -10.30
N GLN A 87 6.50 -4.20 -11.09
CA GLN A 87 7.04 -2.85 -11.24
C GLN A 87 5.98 -1.89 -11.79
N ASP A 88 5.25 -2.28 -12.83
CA ASP A 88 4.21 -1.45 -13.45
C ASP A 88 3.07 -1.17 -12.46
N ALA A 89 2.65 -2.18 -11.69
CA ALA A 89 1.61 -2.04 -10.67
C ALA A 89 2.06 -1.08 -9.55
N VAL A 90 3.31 -1.19 -9.08
CA VAL A 90 3.86 -0.29 -8.06
C VAL A 90 4.03 1.14 -8.60
N ASN A 91 4.48 1.30 -9.85
CA ASN A 91 4.58 2.61 -10.49
C ASN A 91 3.21 3.28 -10.59
N ALA A 92 2.17 2.53 -10.98
CA ALA A 92 0.81 3.06 -11.03
C ALA A 92 0.25 3.40 -9.64
N CYS A 93 0.60 2.65 -8.60
CA CYS A 93 0.29 3.03 -7.21
C CYS A 93 1.02 4.31 -6.80
N THR A 94 2.29 4.43 -7.20
CA THR A 94 3.16 5.60 -6.92
C THR A 94 2.54 6.88 -7.50
N GLU A 95 2.07 6.83 -8.75
CA GLU A 95 1.42 7.97 -9.40
C GLU A 95 0.17 8.46 -8.66
N GLU A 96 -0.64 7.53 -8.15
CA GLU A 96 -1.84 7.87 -7.37
C GLU A 96 -1.51 8.34 -5.95
N LEU A 97 -0.50 7.74 -5.31
CA LEU A 97 0.00 8.18 -4.01
C LEU A 97 0.53 9.62 -4.07
N LEU A 98 1.22 10.00 -5.14
CA LEU A 98 1.70 11.37 -5.36
C LEU A 98 0.55 12.39 -5.48
N LYS A 99 -0.67 11.96 -5.83
CA LYS A 99 -1.87 12.81 -5.85
C LYS A 99 -2.53 12.94 -4.47
N CYS A 100 -2.01 12.24 -3.46
CA CYS A 100 -2.55 12.19 -2.09
C CYS A 100 -3.99 11.64 -2.02
N THR A 101 -4.43 10.86 -3.01
CA THR A 101 -5.82 10.39 -3.19
C THR A 101 -6.09 9.01 -2.61
N VAL A 102 -5.07 8.34 -2.05
CA VAL A 102 -5.15 6.91 -1.69
C VAL A 102 -5.38 6.75 -0.20
N ASP A 103 -6.30 5.87 0.18
CA ASP A 103 -6.47 5.42 1.58
C ASP A 103 -5.82 4.05 1.81
N LEU A 104 -6.04 3.10 0.91
CA LEU A 104 -5.60 1.71 1.08
C LEU A 104 -5.05 1.15 -0.22
N ILE A 105 -3.99 0.36 -0.12
CA ILE A 105 -3.48 -0.49 -1.22
C ILE A 105 -3.53 -1.93 -0.74
N ALA A 106 -4.01 -2.83 -1.59
CA ALA A 106 -4.14 -4.23 -1.23
C ALA A 106 -3.71 -5.17 -2.35
N ILE A 107 -3.01 -6.24 -1.96
CA ILE A 107 -2.69 -7.38 -2.82
C ILE A 107 -3.73 -8.45 -2.54
N ASN A 108 -4.55 -8.76 -3.54
CA ASN A 108 -5.62 -9.75 -3.43
C ASN A 108 -5.15 -11.07 -4.03
N ILE A 109 -5.22 -12.15 -3.26
CA ILE A 109 -5.09 -13.51 -3.76
C ILE A 109 -6.46 -14.02 -4.14
N LEU A 110 -6.57 -14.51 -5.38
CA LEU A 110 -7.82 -14.92 -6.00
C LEU A 110 -7.75 -16.42 -6.34
N SER A 111 -8.86 -17.11 -6.15
CA SER A 111 -9.07 -18.47 -6.67
C SER A 111 -9.08 -18.50 -8.21
N PRO A 112 -8.99 -19.68 -8.84
CA PRO A 112 -9.16 -19.84 -10.29
C PRO A 112 -10.49 -19.29 -10.82
N ALA A 113 -11.53 -19.27 -9.98
CA ALA A 113 -12.84 -18.70 -10.26
C ALA A 113 -12.89 -17.16 -10.01
N ASN A 114 -11.74 -16.51 -9.87
CA ASN A 114 -11.56 -15.10 -9.54
C ASN A 114 -12.18 -14.65 -8.21
N LYS A 115 -12.57 -15.56 -7.30
CA LYS A 115 -13.07 -15.19 -5.96
C LYS A 115 -11.91 -14.82 -5.03
N PRO A 116 -12.02 -13.76 -4.20
CA PRO A 116 -10.98 -13.40 -3.25
C PRO A 116 -10.86 -14.43 -2.12
N LEU A 117 -9.63 -14.79 -1.79
CA LEU A 117 -9.29 -15.75 -0.74
C LEU A 117 -8.52 -15.08 0.41
N GLU A 118 -7.53 -14.27 0.06
CA GLU A 118 -6.70 -13.52 1.00
C GLU A 118 -6.48 -12.11 0.47
N ARG A 119 -6.34 -11.14 1.37
CA ARG A 119 -6.06 -9.75 1.01
C ARG A 119 -5.04 -9.17 1.96
N PHE A 120 -3.89 -8.78 1.44
CA PHE A 120 -2.79 -8.15 2.18
C PHE A 120 -2.93 -6.65 2.04
N VAL A 121 -3.27 -5.98 3.13
CA VAL A 121 -3.69 -4.58 3.13
C VAL A 121 -2.60 -3.69 3.72
N PHE A 122 -2.33 -2.59 3.04
CA PHE A 122 -1.44 -1.50 3.44
C PHE A 122 -2.27 -0.22 3.53
N ASP A 123 -2.52 0.25 4.74
CA ASP A 123 -3.26 1.47 5.03
C ASP A 123 -2.31 2.66 5.09
N VAL A 124 -2.54 3.57 4.15
CA VAL A 124 -1.78 4.80 3.95
C VAL A 124 -2.68 6.03 4.16
N SER A 125 -3.88 5.86 4.70
CA SER A 125 -4.84 6.95 4.92
C SER A 125 -4.29 8.05 5.83
N ALA A 126 -3.34 7.70 6.71
CA ALA A 126 -2.65 8.60 7.61
C ALA A 126 -1.46 9.35 6.97
N PHE A 127 -1.14 9.12 5.70
CA PHE A 127 -0.13 9.90 4.98
C PHE A 127 -0.62 11.36 4.81
N PRO A 128 0.30 12.34 4.89
CA PRO A 128 -0.06 13.75 4.79
C PRO A 128 -0.62 14.08 3.40
N VAL A 129 -1.53 15.04 3.34
CA VAL A 129 -2.03 15.60 2.08
C VAL A 129 -1.26 16.88 1.80
N VAL A 130 -0.54 16.92 0.68
CA VAL A 130 0.27 18.06 0.26
C VAL A 130 -0.20 18.59 -1.09
N ALA A 131 -0.01 19.88 -1.35
CA ALA A 131 -0.27 20.45 -2.67
C ALA A 131 0.75 19.90 -3.69
N PRO A 132 0.41 19.80 -5.00
CA PRO A 132 1.35 19.32 -6.01
C PRO A 132 2.66 20.13 -6.07
N SER A 133 2.62 21.44 -5.75
CA SER A 133 3.81 22.29 -5.67
C SER A 133 4.75 21.91 -4.52
N ASP A 134 4.22 21.24 -3.49
CA ASP A 134 4.91 21.02 -2.22
C ASP A 134 5.40 19.57 -2.06
N LEU A 135 5.25 18.73 -3.09
CA LEU A 135 5.67 17.31 -3.04
C LEU A 135 7.15 17.13 -2.63
N HIS A 136 7.99 18.06 -3.06
CA HIS A 136 9.43 18.07 -2.79
C HIS A 136 9.81 19.09 -1.71
N SER A 137 8.84 19.82 -1.16
CA SER A 137 9.10 20.74 -0.06
C SER A 137 9.41 19.94 1.20
N PRO A 138 10.46 20.30 1.96
CA PRO A 138 10.85 19.57 3.14
C PRO A 138 9.76 19.65 4.21
N PHE A 139 9.55 18.57 4.94
CA PHE A 139 8.67 18.54 6.10
C PHE A 139 9.20 19.48 7.17
N VAL A 140 8.36 20.41 7.62
CA VAL A 140 8.65 21.29 8.74
C VAL A 140 8.08 20.65 10.00
N TYR A 141 8.94 20.31 10.95
CA TYR A 141 8.50 19.93 12.29
C TYR A 141 8.20 21.21 13.07
N ILE A 142 6.93 21.41 13.45
CA ILE A 142 6.56 22.43 14.42
C ILE A 142 6.45 21.70 15.76
N PRO A 143 7.41 21.88 16.68
CA PRO A 143 7.25 21.36 18.03
C PRO A 143 5.98 21.96 18.61
N ALA A 144 5.15 21.14 19.27
CA ALA A 144 3.98 21.62 20.00
C ALA A 144 4.48 22.53 21.14
N HIS A 145 4.64 23.82 20.87
CA HIS A 145 5.00 24.80 21.87
C HIS A 145 3.74 25.14 22.66
N ASP A 146 3.87 25.10 23.99
CA ASP A 146 2.83 25.43 24.96
C ASP A 146 1.98 26.62 24.53
N THR A 147 0.67 26.43 24.60
CA THR A 147 -0.31 27.52 24.43
C THR A 147 -0.23 28.43 25.65
N THR A 148 0.75 29.33 25.68
CA THR A 148 0.71 30.53 26.51
C THR A 148 0.91 31.75 25.64
N THR A 149 -0.22 32.41 25.37
CA THR A 149 -0.38 33.82 25.01
C THR A 149 0.89 34.67 25.04
N ASN A 150 1.28 35.25 23.90
CA ASN A 150 1.51 36.70 23.83
C ASN A 150 1.65 37.20 22.39
N THR A 151 0.98 38.31 22.15
CA THR A 151 1.08 39.18 20.98
C THR A 151 2.50 39.72 20.80
N GLY A 152 3.14 39.41 19.68
CA GLY A 152 4.41 40.00 19.27
C GLY A 152 4.66 39.74 17.78
N SER A 153 4.96 40.79 17.04
CA SER A 153 5.13 40.85 15.58
C SER A 153 6.00 39.74 14.97
N PRO A 154 5.79 39.36 13.69
CA PRO A 154 6.59 38.35 13.02
C PRO A 154 7.99 38.90 12.72
N THR A 155 8.98 38.53 13.53
CA THR A 155 10.39 38.69 13.19
C THR A 155 10.81 37.48 12.36
N ILE A 156 11.33 37.73 11.16
CA ILE A 156 11.94 36.72 10.28
C ILE A 156 13.14 36.13 11.03
N PRO A 157 13.19 34.81 11.29
CA PRO A 157 14.34 34.20 11.95
C PRO A 157 15.55 34.21 11.01
N ASP A 158 16.67 34.67 11.56
CA ASP A 158 17.97 34.79 10.90
C ASP A 158 18.52 33.41 10.51
N SER A 159 19.02 33.31 9.30
CA SER A 159 19.39 32.07 8.61
C SER A 159 20.75 31.56 9.09
N GLN A 160 20.81 30.88 10.24
CA GLN A 160 22.03 30.17 10.64
C GLN A 160 21.89 28.98 11.62
N ASP A 161 20.68 28.48 11.90
CA ASP A 161 20.46 27.21 12.62
C ASP A 161 19.70 26.19 11.76
N ALA A 162 20.30 25.78 10.64
CA ALA A 162 19.76 24.78 9.72
C ALA A 162 20.02 23.32 10.19
N SER A 163 19.94 23.04 11.50
CA SER A 163 20.23 21.70 12.06
C SER A 163 19.09 21.05 12.85
N VAL A 164 17.87 21.59 12.80
CA VAL A 164 16.66 20.93 13.32
C VAL A 164 15.69 20.57 12.19
N THR A 165 16.22 20.06 11.07
CA THR A 165 15.40 19.29 10.14
C THR A 165 15.09 17.97 10.83
N GLY A 166 13.85 17.80 11.31
CA GLY A 166 13.32 16.54 11.85
C GLY A 166 13.19 15.43 10.80
N GLY A 167 14.18 15.31 9.92
CA GLY A 167 14.30 14.24 8.93
C GLY A 167 14.60 12.93 9.66
N ILE A 168 13.82 11.91 9.33
CA ILE A 168 14.00 10.55 9.84
C ILE A 168 15.31 10.00 9.29
N SER A 169 16.13 9.38 10.16
CA SER A 169 17.38 8.75 9.71
C SER A 169 17.09 7.56 8.79
N THR A 170 17.92 7.36 7.76
CA THR A 170 17.82 6.22 6.84
C THR A 170 17.88 4.88 7.57
N ILE A 171 18.66 4.81 8.65
CA ILE A 171 18.82 3.62 9.48
C ILE A 171 17.50 3.28 10.18
N ASP A 172 16.87 4.26 10.83
CA ASP A 172 15.57 4.04 11.49
C ASP A 172 14.53 3.58 10.47
N LEU A 173 14.50 4.19 9.29
CA LEU A 173 13.60 3.78 8.22
C LEU A 173 13.84 2.32 7.80
N GLU A 174 15.07 1.95 7.42
CA GLU A 174 15.37 0.58 6.99
C GLU A 174 15.02 -0.45 8.06
N GLU A 175 15.27 -0.14 9.33
CA GLU A 175 14.90 -1.00 10.44
C GLU A 175 13.39 -1.20 10.55
N GLN A 176 12.61 -0.12 10.39
CA GLN A 176 11.15 -0.20 10.41
C GLN A 176 10.62 -0.99 9.21
N LEU A 177 11.12 -0.74 8.00
CA LEU A 177 10.72 -1.46 6.78
C LEU A 177 11.08 -2.95 6.87
N ARG A 178 12.28 -3.28 7.34
CA ARG A 178 12.69 -4.66 7.64
C ARG A 178 11.73 -5.34 8.58
N ALA A 179 11.28 -4.62 9.60
CA ALA A 179 10.44 -5.19 10.62
C ALA A 179 8.98 -5.37 10.15
N VAL A 180 8.50 -4.55 9.18
CA VAL A 180 7.27 -4.83 8.42
C VAL A 180 7.42 -6.12 7.62
N LEU A 181 8.47 -6.24 6.79
CA LEU A 181 8.69 -7.44 5.95
C LEU A 181 8.83 -8.72 6.78
N THR A 182 9.55 -8.66 7.89
CA THR A 182 9.74 -9.82 8.78
C THR A 182 8.41 -10.30 9.34
N LYS A 183 7.55 -9.37 9.77
CA LYS A 183 6.21 -9.71 10.28
C LYS A 183 5.28 -10.19 9.18
N LEU A 184 5.38 -9.60 7.98
CA LEU A 184 4.62 -10.00 6.81
C LEU A 184 4.93 -11.44 6.42
N SER A 185 6.20 -11.79 6.21
CA SER A 185 6.63 -13.17 5.90
C SER A 185 6.16 -14.15 6.99
N TYR A 186 6.37 -13.83 8.26
CA TYR A 186 5.93 -14.68 9.37
C TYR A 186 4.41 -14.89 9.41
N ALA A 187 3.63 -13.84 9.15
CA ALA A 187 2.18 -13.93 9.12
C ALA A 187 1.70 -14.74 7.90
N SER A 188 2.31 -14.55 6.74
CA SER A 188 2.01 -15.30 5.50
C SER A 188 2.18 -16.81 5.66
N VAL A 189 3.28 -17.25 6.29
CA VAL A 189 3.55 -18.69 6.52
C VAL A 189 2.52 -19.33 7.47
N LYS A 190 1.90 -18.54 8.35
CA LYS A 190 0.88 -19.03 9.29
C LYS A 190 -0.52 -19.19 8.68
N LEU A 191 -0.72 -18.70 7.46
CA LEU A 191 -2.00 -18.83 6.77
C LEU A 191 -2.19 -20.28 6.32
N GLY A 192 -3.45 -20.75 6.33
CA GLY A 192 -3.79 -22.07 5.78
C GLY A 192 -3.41 -22.18 4.30
N LYS A 193 -3.25 -23.42 3.80
CA LYS A 193 -2.90 -23.67 2.40
C LYS A 193 -3.94 -23.07 1.46
N LEU A 194 -3.46 -22.59 0.32
CA LEU A 194 -4.31 -22.12 -0.78
C LEU A 194 -4.66 -23.29 -1.71
N PRO A 195 -5.81 -23.22 -2.42
CA PRO A 195 -6.08 -24.08 -3.55
C PRO A 195 -5.01 -23.95 -4.64
N GLU A 196 -4.92 -24.96 -5.51
CA GLU A 196 -4.08 -24.89 -6.71
C GLU A 196 -4.57 -23.80 -7.66
N GLU A 197 -3.65 -23.32 -8.51
CA GLU A 197 -3.92 -22.35 -9.58
C GLU A 197 -4.50 -20.99 -9.12
N CYS A 198 -4.19 -20.56 -7.90
CA CYS A 198 -4.50 -19.21 -7.47
C CYS A 198 -3.75 -18.15 -8.31
N THR A 199 -4.40 -17.01 -8.50
CA THR A 199 -3.81 -15.82 -9.12
C THR A 199 -3.82 -14.66 -8.13
N PHE A 200 -3.34 -13.49 -8.54
CA PHE A 200 -3.33 -12.31 -7.70
C PHE A 200 -3.65 -11.04 -8.49
N SER A 201 -4.05 -9.99 -7.78
CA SER A 201 -4.25 -8.64 -8.32
C SER A 201 -3.85 -7.59 -7.30
N VAL A 202 -3.61 -6.36 -7.76
CA VAL A 202 -3.44 -5.19 -6.90
C VAL A 202 -4.68 -4.30 -7.04
N SER A 203 -5.22 -3.90 -5.91
CA SER A 203 -6.34 -2.97 -5.80
C SER A 203 -5.99 -1.79 -4.91
N MET A 204 -6.68 -0.69 -5.14
CA MET A 204 -6.52 0.53 -4.35
C MET A 204 -7.88 1.12 -4.01
N GLU A 205 -8.03 1.62 -2.79
CA GLU A 205 -9.19 2.40 -2.36
C GLU A 205 -8.79 3.88 -2.31
N LEU A 206 -9.57 4.71 -3.00
CA LEU A 206 -9.36 6.15 -3.02
C LEU A 206 -10.14 6.84 -1.90
N LYS A 207 -9.59 7.95 -1.43
CA LYS A 207 -10.25 8.92 -0.57
C LYS A 207 -11.56 9.36 -1.19
N LYS A 208 -12.56 9.56 -0.33
CA LYS A 208 -13.97 9.80 -0.70
C LYS A 208 -14.19 10.89 -1.74
N ASP A 209 -13.42 11.97 -1.69
CA ASP A 209 -13.57 13.15 -2.53
C ASP A 209 -12.54 13.21 -3.67
N SER A 210 -11.83 12.11 -3.94
CA SER A 210 -10.81 12.05 -4.99
C SER A 210 -11.40 11.79 -6.38
N PRO A 211 -10.84 12.41 -7.44
CA PRO A 211 -11.23 12.11 -8.81
C PRO A 211 -10.85 10.66 -9.17
N ALA A 212 -11.55 10.08 -10.14
CA ALA A 212 -11.13 8.80 -10.71
C ALA A 212 -9.79 8.97 -11.45
N PRO A 213 -8.93 7.95 -11.48
CA PRO A 213 -7.69 8.00 -12.24
C PRO A 213 -7.97 8.29 -13.71
N GLU A 214 -7.14 9.17 -14.25
CA GLU A 214 -7.22 9.63 -15.62
C GLU A 214 -6.47 8.66 -16.57
N GLY A 215 -6.92 8.55 -17.83
CA GLY A 215 -6.23 7.76 -18.86
C GLY A 215 -7.17 7.19 -19.93
N ASN A 216 -6.71 7.12 -21.18
CA ASN A 216 -7.42 6.47 -22.29
C ASN A 216 -6.45 5.60 -23.14
N PRO A 217 -6.39 4.27 -22.94
CA PRO A 217 -7.17 3.50 -21.96
C PRO A 217 -6.72 3.75 -20.51
N PRO A 218 -7.61 3.61 -19.52
CA PRO A 218 -7.25 3.86 -18.13
C PRO A 218 -6.39 2.72 -17.58
N VAL A 219 -5.33 3.09 -16.85
CA VAL A 219 -4.39 2.17 -16.15
C VAL A 219 -5.12 1.40 -15.04
N TRP A 220 -6.06 2.09 -14.39
CA TRP A 220 -6.92 1.57 -13.35
C TRP A 220 -8.35 1.38 -13.85
N VAL A 221 -8.96 0.23 -13.55
CA VAL A 221 -10.37 -0.04 -13.87
C VAL A 221 -11.17 -0.09 -12.58
N ALA A 222 -12.39 0.45 -12.61
CA ALA A 222 -13.28 0.36 -11.45
C ALA A 222 -13.55 -1.09 -11.06
N ALA A 223 -13.43 -1.36 -9.78
CA ALA A 223 -13.49 -2.70 -9.27
C ALA A 223 -14.94 -3.20 -9.31
N GLU A 224 -15.25 -4.18 -10.16
CA GLU A 224 -16.56 -4.82 -10.15
C GLU A 224 -16.78 -5.56 -8.82
N TYR A 225 -17.90 -5.28 -8.17
CA TYR A 225 -18.26 -5.93 -6.92
C TYR A 225 -18.60 -7.41 -7.19
N GLN A 226 -17.71 -8.32 -6.83
CA GLN A 226 -17.97 -9.75 -6.85
C GLN A 226 -18.77 -10.17 -5.61
N GLY A 227 -20.01 -9.72 -5.52
CA GLY A 227 -20.96 -10.19 -4.53
C GLY A 227 -22.28 -10.54 -5.19
N THR A 228 -22.67 -11.81 -5.12
CA THR A 228 -24.02 -12.25 -5.44
C THR A 228 -24.99 -11.66 -4.41
N THR A 229 -25.60 -10.51 -4.71
CA THR A 229 -26.72 -10.01 -3.89
C THR A 229 -27.96 -9.90 -4.75
N THR A 230 -28.65 -11.03 -4.92
CA THR A 230 -30.08 -11.04 -5.21
C THR A 230 -30.83 -10.65 -3.93
N GLY A 231 -30.96 -9.34 -3.66
CA GLY A 231 -31.79 -8.86 -2.56
C GLY A 231 -31.72 -7.35 -2.33
N PRO A 232 -32.86 -6.67 -2.09
CA PRO A 232 -32.85 -5.24 -1.81
C PRO A 232 -32.58 -5.02 -0.32
N ARG A 233 -31.32 -4.73 0.04
CA ARG A 233 -31.03 -4.19 1.39
C ARG A 233 -30.13 -2.95 1.32
N ARG A 234 -30.73 -1.85 1.74
CA ARG A 234 -30.17 -0.51 1.96
C ARG A 234 -29.05 -0.53 3.02
N GLN A 235 -28.10 0.39 2.82
CA GLN A 235 -27.23 1.02 3.83
C GLN A 235 -25.99 0.23 4.30
N GLN A 236 -24.95 0.26 3.47
CA GLN A 236 -23.55 0.63 3.76
C GLN A 236 -22.82 0.37 2.44
N ALA A 237 -22.10 1.35 1.87
CA ALA A 237 -21.29 1.09 0.69
C ALA A 237 -20.06 0.30 1.15
N PRO A 238 -19.96 -1.02 0.92
CA PRO A 238 -18.86 -1.79 1.44
C PRO A 238 -17.67 -1.54 0.51
N SER A 239 -16.53 -1.12 1.07
CA SER A 239 -15.25 -1.31 0.42
C SER A 239 -15.08 -2.79 0.06
N GLN A 240 -14.23 -3.11 -0.90
CA GLN A 240 -13.83 -4.50 -1.18
C GLN A 240 -12.98 -5.07 -0.04
N ARG A 241 -13.46 -5.02 1.22
CA ARG A 241 -13.21 -6.10 2.17
C ARG A 241 -13.45 -7.37 1.38
N ALA A 242 -12.42 -8.23 1.29
CA ALA A 242 -12.50 -9.48 0.56
C ALA A 242 -13.87 -10.09 0.87
N ALA A 243 -14.75 -10.22 -0.13
CA ALA A 243 -16.18 -10.43 0.06
C ALA A 243 -16.41 -11.33 1.28
N GLU A 244 -17.00 -10.76 2.33
CA GLU A 244 -17.13 -11.40 3.65
C GLU A 244 -15.76 -11.77 4.28
N THR A 245 -15.04 -10.77 4.82
CA THR A 245 -13.83 -11.03 5.62
C THR A 245 -14.17 -11.90 6.82
N SER A 246 -13.61 -13.11 6.87
CA SER A 246 -13.83 -14.06 7.97
C SER A 246 -12.88 -13.83 9.15
N ARG A 247 -11.68 -13.33 8.87
CA ARG A 247 -10.62 -13.15 9.86
C ARG A 247 -9.66 -12.06 9.42
N THR A 248 -9.23 -11.23 10.38
CA THR A 248 -8.19 -10.23 10.19
C THR A 248 -6.99 -10.57 11.06
N ILE A 249 -5.79 -10.50 10.49
CA ILE A 249 -4.52 -10.80 11.16
C ILE A 249 -3.65 -9.54 11.08
N PRO A 250 -3.42 -8.84 12.20
CA PRO A 250 -2.54 -7.67 12.20
C PRO A 250 -1.11 -8.09 11.91
N VAL A 251 -0.43 -7.37 11.01
CA VAL A 251 0.98 -7.61 10.67
C VAL A 251 1.85 -6.64 11.45
N ARG A 252 1.65 -5.34 11.25
CA ARG A 252 2.41 -4.27 11.93
C ARG A 252 1.74 -2.91 11.74
N SER A 253 1.88 -2.03 12.72
CA SER A 253 1.67 -0.58 12.58
C SER A 253 3.00 0.15 12.76
N LEU A 254 3.23 1.17 11.95
CA LEU A 254 4.43 1.99 11.88
C LEU A 254 4.01 3.45 11.93
N ALA A 255 4.60 4.22 12.84
CA ALA A 255 4.51 5.67 12.86
C ALA A 255 5.93 6.24 12.95
N LEU A 256 6.43 6.76 11.82
CA LEU A 256 7.78 7.30 11.69
C LEU A 256 7.69 8.65 10.98
N GLY A 257 7.70 9.73 11.77
CA GLY A 257 7.39 11.10 11.31
C GLY A 257 6.14 11.14 10.45
N ALA A 258 6.27 11.56 9.19
CA ALA A 258 5.16 11.64 8.24
C ALA A 258 4.66 10.28 7.71
N MET A 259 5.45 9.21 7.87
CA MET A 259 5.08 7.86 7.44
C MET A 259 4.31 7.14 8.54
N ALA A 260 2.98 7.21 8.47
CA ALA A 260 2.07 6.42 9.30
C ALA A 260 1.43 5.32 8.42
N LEU A 261 1.81 4.07 8.66
CA LEU A 261 1.41 2.90 7.88
C LEU A 261 0.87 1.81 8.81
N GLU A 262 -0.31 1.26 8.51
CA GLU A 262 -0.79 0.03 9.12
C GLU A 262 -0.85 -1.10 8.08
N THR A 263 -0.51 -2.32 8.49
CA THR A 263 -0.52 -3.49 7.60
C THR A 263 -1.20 -4.65 8.29
N TRP A 264 -2.12 -5.31 7.59
CA TRP A 264 -2.83 -6.50 8.03
C TRP A 264 -3.17 -7.44 6.88
N ILE A 265 -3.65 -8.64 7.22
CA ILE A 265 -4.11 -9.66 6.28
C ILE A 265 -5.56 -9.97 6.57
N GLU A 266 -6.40 -10.02 5.55
CA GLU A 266 -7.80 -10.45 5.62
C GLU A 266 -7.94 -11.82 4.95
N GLU A 267 -8.53 -12.81 5.62
CA GLU A 267 -8.93 -14.09 5.03
C GLU A 267 -10.43 -14.04 4.70
N ALA A 268 -10.80 -14.29 3.44
CA ALA A 268 -12.18 -14.31 2.99
C ALA A 268 -12.95 -15.55 3.51
N VAL A 269 -14.26 -15.44 3.71
CA VAL A 269 -15.12 -16.59 4.06
C VAL A 269 -15.01 -17.71 3.01
N GLY A 270 -14.95 -17.36 1.73
CA GLY A 270 -14.79 -18.35 0.65
C GLY A 270 -13.55 -19.25 0.78
N LYS A 271 -12.50 -18.78 1.46
CA LYS A 271 -11.33 -19.63 1.77
C LYS A 271 -11.68 -20.70 2.81
N GLN A 272 -12.47 -20.38 3.83
CA GLN A 272 -12.87 -21.35 4.85
C GLN A 272 -13.74 -22.47 4.28
N GLU A 273 -14.57 -22.15 3.29
CA GLU A 273 -15.44 -23.13 2.61
C GLU A 273 -14.61 -24.11 1.78
N LEU A 274 -13.64 -23.61 1.00
CA LEU A 274 -12.75 -24.43 0.18
C LEU A 274 -11.83 -25.35 1.00
N VAL A 275 -11.47 -24.95 2.22
CA VAL A 275 -10.66 -25.80 3.12
C VAL A 275 -11.50 -26.90 3.79
N ARG A 276 -12.83 -26.74 3.85
CA ARG A 276 -13.75 -27.71 4.47
C ARG A 276 -14.33 -28.73 3.49
N SER A 277 -14.31 -28.45 2.19
CA SER A 277 -14.77 -29.34 1.10
C SER A 277 -13.69 -30.34 0.72
#